data_AF-A0A2Z4PWE2-F1
#
_entry.id   AF-A0A2Z4PWE2-F1
#
_cell.length_a   1.000
_cell.length_b   1.000
_cell.length_c   1.000
_cell.angle_alpha   90.00
_cell.angle_beta   90.00
_cell.angle_gamma   90.00
#
_symmetry.space_group_name_H-M   'P 1'
#
loop_
_entity.id
_entity.type
_entity.pdbx_description
1 polymer ?
#
loop_
_entity_poly.entity_id
_entity_poly.type
_entity_poly.pdbx_seq_one_letter_code
_entity_poly.pdbx_strand_id
1 'polypeptide(L)'
;MLNTVRTGYPLNIITNKSQDITGYLTLENASSQKLPSTQVWQVTIENHSNKIQNYSVEQSANGIIEVLEGDDVTKVNANSLRIAGKIKANSKKALTYKLELKN
;
A
#
# COMPACT_ATOMS: atom_id res chain seq x y z
N MET A 1 -12.09 11.19 -19.41
CA MET A 1 -12.15 10.69 -18.02
C MET A 1 -11.84 9.21 -18.07
N LEU A 2 -10.62 8.80 -17.69
CA LEU A 2 -10.16 7.42 -17.89
C LEU A 2 -10.50 6.59 -16.64
N ASN A 3 -11.69 5.99 -16.67
CA ASN A 3 -12.12 4.95 -15.74
C ASN A 3 -11.44 3.64 -16.14
N THR A 4 -10.32 3.28 -15.51
CA THR A 4 -9.85 1.89 -15.49
C THR A 4 -9.00 1.65 -14.25
N VAL A 5 -9.67 1.42 -13.12
CA VAL A 5 -9.07 0.80 -11.94
C VAL A 5 -8.65 -0.61 -12.37
N ARG A 6 -7.34 -0.83 -12.59
CA ARG A 6 -6.81 -2.19 -12.78
C ARG A 6 -6.81 -2.90 -11.42
N THR A 7 -7.94 -3.51 -11.11
CA THR A 7 -8.06 -4.62 -10.17
C THR A 7 -7.13 -5.75 -10.63
N GLY A 8 -6.24 -6.21 -9.74
CA GLY A 8 -5.52 -7.49 -9.95
C GLY A 8 -4.00 -7.47 -9.94
N TYR A 9 -3.33 -6.54 -9.25
CA TYR A 9 -1.96 -6.84 -8.80
C TYR A 9 -2.05 -7.74 -7.56
N PRO A 10 -1.43 -8.93 -7.57
CA PRO A 10 -1.44 -9.82 -6.40
C PRO A 10 -0.71 -9.12 -5.25
N LEU A 11 -1.48 -8.58 -4.32
CA LEU A 11 -0.99 -8.02 -3.09
C LEU A 11 -0.82 -9.15 -2.11
N ASN A 12 0.43 -9.48 -1.81
CA ASN A 12 0.73 -10.43 -0.76
C ASN A 12 0.63 -9.68 0.58
N ILE A 13 -0.59 -9.55 1.08
CA ILE A 13 -0.82 -8.99 2.41
C ILE A 13 -0.50 -10.13 3.38
N ILE A 14 0.70 -10.11 3.95
CA ILE A 14 1.04 -10.99 5.07
C ILE A 14 0.33 -10.44 6.29
N THR A 15 -0.98 -10.67 6.37
CA THR A 15 -1.72 -10.48 7.62
C THR A 15 -1.20 -11.53 8.59
N ASN A 16 -0.91 -11.12 9.82
CA ASN A 16 -0.54 -12.04 10.90
C ASN A 16 -1.58 -13.17 10.94
N LYS A 17 -1.19 -14.39 11.36
CA LYS A 17 -1.98 -15.64 11.33
C LYS A 17 -3.38 -15.60 12.02
N SER A 18 -3.81 -14.44 12.49
CA SER A 18 -5.15 -14.15 12.95
C SER A 18 -5.89 -13.35 11.87
N GLN A 19 -7.08 -13.79 11.45
CA GLN A 19 -7.97 -13.06 10.53
C GLN A 19 -8.50 -11.72 11.09
N ASP A 20 -7.87 -11.22 12.16
CA ASP A 20 -8.20 -10.00 12.89
C ASP A 20 -7.82 -8.72 12.16
N ILE A 21 -6.90 -8.79 11.19
CA ILE A 21 -6.45 -7.64 10.42
C ILE A 21 -6.72 -7.89 8.95
N THR A 22 -7.43 -6.97 8.33
CA THR A 22 -7.63 -6.94 6.88
C THR A 22 -6.92 -5.73 6.30
N GLY A 23 -6.21 -5.93 5.20
CA GLY A 23 -5.57 -4.86 4.45
C GLY A 23 -6.15 -4.78 3.04
N TYR A 24 -6.18 -3.58 2.48
CA TYR A 24 -6.47 -3.34 1.07
C TYR A 24 -5.49 -2.30 0.55
N LEU A 25 -5.01 -2.49 -0.67
CA LEU A 25 -4.23 -1.49 -1.38
C LEU A 25 -4.92 -1.17 -2.71
N THR A 26 -5.22 0.11 -2.90
CA THR A 26 -5.93 0.63 -4.06
C THR A 26 -5.05 1.60 -4.82
N LEU A 27 -4.95 1.44 -6.14
CA LEU A 27 -4.33 2.43 -7.01
C LEU A 27 -5.37 3.52 -7.29
N GLU A 28 -5.19 4.69 -6.69
CA GLU A 28 -6.09 5.84 -6.86
C GLU A 28 -5.84 6.55 -8.19
N ASN A 29 -4.56 6.70 -8.56
CA ASN A 29 -4.19 7.37 -9.80
C ASN A 29 -2.85 6.85 -10.34
N ALA A 30 -2.71 6.83 -11.67
CA ALA A 30 -1.44 6.62 -12.34
C ALA A 30 -1.31 7.56 -13.54
N SER A 31 -0.17 8.23 -13.69
CA SER A 31 0.07 9.12 -14.83
C SER A 31 0.20 8.36 -16.16
N SER A 32 0.57 7.09 -16.11
CA SER A 32 0.76 6.23 -17.29
C SER A 32 0.68 4.75 -16.91
N GLN A 33 0.29 3.91 -17.87
CA GLN A 33 0.38 2.44 -17.75
C GLN A 33 1.78 1.89 -18.01
N LYS A 34 2.65 2.69 -18.66
CA LYS A 34 4.05 2.38 -18.95
C LYS A 34 4.96 3.22 -18.08
N LEU A 35 6.14 2.68 -17.76
CA LEU A 35 7.19 3.42 -17.08
C LEU A 35 7.86 4.45 -18.04
N PRO A 36 8.32 5.60 -17.55
CA PRO A 36 8.17 6.07 -16.16
C PRO A 36 6.73 6.44 -15.83
N SER A 37 6.33 6.26 -14.57
CA SER A 37 4.97 6.55 -14.12
C SER A 37 4.96 7.10 -12.69
N THR A 38 4.11 8.10 -12.46
CA THR A 38 3.74 8.56 -11.12
C THR A 38 2.48 7.84 -10.70
N GLN A 39 2.48 7.23 -9.52
CA GLN A 39 1.36 6.46 -9.00
C GLN A 39 0.96 7.00 -7.63
N VAL A 40 -0.33 7.08 -7.36
CA VAL A 40 -0.90 7.42 -6.05
C VAL A 40 -1.66 6.21 -5.56
N TRP A 41 -1.30 5.74 -4.38
CA TRP A 41 -1.83 4.53 -3.77
C TRP A 41 -2.47 4.86 -2.44
N GLN A 42 -3.58 4.17 -2.13
CA GLN A 42 -4.22 4.22 -0.84
C GLN A 42 -4.18 2.84 -0.17
N VAL A 43 -3.62 2.78 1.04
CA VAL A 43 -3.68 1.60 1.92
C VAL A 43 -4.81 1.79 2.90
N THR A 44 -5.67 0.79 3.01
CA THR A 44 -6.66 0.69 4.07
C THR A 44 -6.35 -0.50 4.95
N ILE A 45 -6.26 -0.27 6.26
CA ILE A 45 -6.08 -1.31 7.27
C ILE A 45 -7.30 -1.30 8.19
N GLU A 46 -7.87 -2.47 8.42
CA GLU A 46 -8.99 -2.69 9.31
C GLU A 46 -8.60 -3.70 10.38
N ASN A 47 -8.87 -3.36 11.63
CA ASN A 47 -8.68 -4.25 12.78
C ASN A 47 -10.06 -4.66 13.30
N HIS A 48 -10.37 -5.94 13.16
CA HIS A 48 -11.59 -6.58 13.62
C HIS A 48 -11.46 -7.18 15.02
N SER A 49 -10.26 -7.12 15.64
CA SER A 49 -10.08 -7.56 17.01
C SER A 49 -10.45 -6.49 18.04
N ASN A 50 -10.70 -6.95 19.26
CA ASN A 50 -10.92 -6.11 20.43
C ASN A 50 -9.62 -5.59 21.08
N LYS A 51 -8.46 -5.77 20.44
CA LYS A 51 -7.14 -5.33 20.95
C LYS A 51 -6.41 -4.48 19.92
N ILE A 52 -5.44 -3.70 20.38
CA ILE A 52 -4.49 -3.03 19.48
C ILE A 52 -3.66 -4.10 18.78
N GLN A 53 -3.50 -3.97 17.46
CA GLN A 53 -2.72 -4.91 16.65
C GLN A 53 -1.60 -4.19 15.91
N ASN A 54 -0.49 -4.89 15.68
CA ASN A 54 0.55 -4.45 14.77
C ASN A 54 0.19 -4.89 13.34
N TYR A 55 0.48 -4.05 12.35
CA TYR A 55 0.33 -4.38 10.94
C TYR A 55 1.62 -4.09 10.17
N SER A 56 1.82 -4.84 9.08
CA SER A 56 2.87 -4.60 8.10
C SER A 56 2.32 -4.95 6.72
N VAL A 57 2.37 -3.99 5.80
CA VAL A 57 2.01 -4.16 4.40
C VAL A 57 3.26 -3.98 3.56
N GLU A 58 3.56 -4.96 2.73
CA GLU A 58 4.66 -4.89 1.78
C GLU A 58 4.09 -4.76 0.37
N GLN A 59 4.62 -3.79 -0.39
CA GLN A 59 4.27 -3.61 -1.79
C GLN A 59 5.53 -3.71 -2.63
N SER A 60 5.45 -4.50 -3.70
CA SER A 60 6.42 -4.48 -4.79
C SER A 60 5.88 -3.60 -5.92
N ALA A 61 6.68 -2.63 -6.36
CA ALA A 61 6.43 -1.82 -7.53
C ALA A 61 6.95 -2.51 -8.79
N ASN A 62 6.39 -2.16 -9.94
CA ASN A 62 6.79 -2.70 -11.25
C ASN A 62 8.00 -1.99 -11.88
N GLY A 63 8.68 -1.12 -11.14
CA GLY A 63 9.85 -0.36 -11.57
C GLY A 63 10.69 0.13 -10.38
N ILE A 64 11.76 0.88 -10.66
CA ILE A 64 12.60 1.48 -9.63
C ILE A 64 11.88 2.67 -9.02
N ILE A 65 11.68 2.66 -7.70
CA ILE A 65 11.11 3.75 -6.93
C ILE A 65 12.15 4.86 -6.83
N GLU A 66 11.97 5.96 -7.54
CA GLU A 66 12.84 7.13 -7.42
C GLU A 66 12.39 8.06 -6.30
N VAL A 67 11.09 8.33 -6.26
CA VAL A 67 10.47 9.20 -5.26
C VAL A 67 9.41 8.40 -4.50
N LEU A 68 9.43 8.54 -3.19
CA LEU A 68 8.41 8.04 -2.28
C LEU A 68 7.99 9.20 -1.39
N GLU A 69 6.73 9.60 -1.51
CA GLU A 69 6.09 10.63 -0.68
C GLU A 69 4.94 10.00 0.10
N GLY A 70 5.01 10.01 1.43
CA GLY A 70 3.93 9.50 2.27
C GLY A 70 4.41 9.21 3.69
N ASP A 71 3.54 9.52 4.66
CA ASP A 71 3.82 9.27 6.07
C ASP A 71 3.69 7.77 6.39
N ASP A 72 4.50 7.26 7.32
CA ASP A 72 4.53 5.85 7.73
C ASP A 72 4.91 4.85 6.62
N VAL A 73 5.46 5.31 5.48
CA VAL A 73 5.92 4.45 4.37
C VAL A 73 7.44 4.49 4.27
N THR A 74 8.06 3.31 4.21
CA THR A 74 9.52 3.18 4.13
C THR A 74 9.91 2.37 2.90
N LYS A 75 10.92 2.84 2.17
CA LYS A 75 11.51 2.07 1.07
C LYS A 75 12.36 0.94 1.65
N VAL A 76 12.10 -0.30 1.22
CA VAL A 76 12.84 -1.49 1.67
C VAL A 76 14.02 -1.78 0.73
N ASN A 77 13.80 -1.64 -0.58
CA ASN A 77 14.84 -1.76 -1.60
C ASN A 77 14.45 -0.93 -2.84
N ALA A 78 15.16 -1.09 -3.96
CA ALA A 78 14.95 -0.31 -5.18
C ALA A 78 13.51 -0.33 -5.71
N ASN A 79 12.75 -1.43 -5.53
CA ASN A 79 11.43 -1.63 -6.10
C ASN A 79 10.36 -2.04 -5.07
N SER A 80 10.63 -1.96 -3.77
CA SER A 80 9.66 -2.34 -2.75
C SER A 80 9.64 -1.37 -1.57
N LEU A 81 8.47 -1.32 -0.94
CA LEU A 81 8.20 -0.49 0.22
C LEU A 81 7.43 -1.27 1.27
N ARG A 82 7.47 -0.75 2.49
CA ARG A 82 6.75 -1.27 3.65
C ARG A 82 6.02 -0.16 4.36
N ILE A 83 4.73 -0.38 4.62
CA ILE A 83 3.91 0.42 5.55
C ILE A 83 3.73 -0.41 6.81
N ALA A 84 4.23 0.06 7.95
CA ALA A 84 4.12 -0.67 9.21
C ALA A 84 3.65 0.25 10.33
N GLY A 85 2.91 -0.30 11.29
CA GLY A 85 2.42 0.49 12.40
C GLY A 85 1.53 -0.28 13.36
N LYS A 86 0.82 0.47 14.20
CA LYS A 86 -0.18 -0.02 15.15
C LYS A 86 -1.56 0.51 14.77
N ILE A 87 -2.58 -0.32 14.94
CA ILE A 87 -3.98 0.04 14.72
C ILE A 87 -4.81 -0.31 15.95
N LYS A 88 -5.71 0.60 16.35
CA LYS A 88 -6.56 0.42 17.54
C LYS A 88 -7.56 -0.73 17.31
N ALA A 89 -8.07 -1.29 18.40
CA ALA A 89 -9.16 -2.27 18.35
C ALA A 89 -10.36 -1.73 17.55
N ASN A 90 -11.03 -2.59 16.78
CA ASN A 90 -12.25 -2.27 16.03
C ASN A 90 -12.17 -0.96 15.22
N SER A 91 -11.02 -0.70 14.60
CA SER A 91 -10.76 0.56 13.91
C SER A 91 -10.25 0.37 12.49
N LYS A 92 -10.42 1.43 11.69
CA LYS A 92 -9.98 1.52 10.30
C LYS A 92 -9.02 2.69 10.15
N LYS A 93 -7.91 2.47 9.46
CA LYS A 93 -6.93 3.50 9.09
C LYS A 93 -6.76 3.49 7.57
N ALA A 94 -6.80 4.67 6.96
CA ALA A 94 -6.44 4.87 5.56
C ALA A 94 -5.20 5.77 5.47
N LEU A 95 -4.28 5.43 4.58
CA LEU A 95 -3.04 6.14 4.33
C LEU A 95 -2.86 6.27 2.83
N THR A 96 -2.44 7.43 2.36
CA THR A 96 -2.17 7.68 0.94
C THR A 96 -0.71 8.01 0.75
N TYR A 97 -0.08 7.44 -0.26
CA TYR A 97 1.29 7.76 -0.65
C TYR A 97 1.43 7.83 -2.17
N LYS A 98 2.46 8.53 -2.61
CA LYS A 98 2.82 8.72 -4.02
C LYS A 98 4.18 8.08 -4.29
N LEU A 99 4.26 7.43 -5.45
CA LEU A 99 5.47 6.85 -6.01
C LEU A 99 5.79 7.51 -7.35
N GLU A 100 7.07 7.75 -7.62
CA GLU A 100 7.57 7.97 -8.97
C GLU A 100 8.45 6.80 -9.36
N LEU A 101 8.09 6.13 -10.46
CA LEU A 101 8.73 4.91 -10.92
C LEU A 101 9.46 5.14 -12.24
N LYS A 102 10.65 4.55 -12.37
CA LYS A 102 11.42 4.45 -13.61
C LYS A 102 11.66 3.01 -14.04
N ASN A 103 12.05 2.84 -15.31
CA ASN A 103 12.50 1.58 -15.89
C ASN A 103 13.73 1.03 -15.16
#